data_AF-A0A1Q9P8G7-F1
#
_entry.id   AF-A0A1Q9P8G7-F1
#
_cell.length_a   1.000
_cell.length_b   1.000
_cell.length_c   1.000
_cell.angle_alpha   90.00
_cell.angle_beta   90.00
_cell.angle_gamma   90.00
#
_symmetry.space_group_name_H-M   'P 1'
#
loop_
_entity.id
_entity.type
_entity.pdbx_description
1 polymer ?
#
loop_
_entity_poly.entity_id
_entity_poly.type
_entity_poly.pdbx_seq_one_letter_code
_entity_poly.pdbx_strand_id
1 'polypeptide(L)'
;MSTDTHSTEMELYGVDPGVIRLIMIIVTVFSPLGFIPVENYGMFGVFNVLPGIYGLFWILVNPFAYLPLCLLNILYAHRLVRYYQARSSRDSVYLIGLLSIMLPTVIILYIFGMFGSFVILYPIPMQFLIGLIILHRIEGPEAISPWSGMRLNLSWWKWRQPKRKDDWDPFAEEKKDSIESE
;
A
#
# COMPACT_ATOMS: atom_id res chain seq x y z
N MET A 1 10.49 12.43 18.24
CA MET A 1 10.38 12.87 16.84
C MET A 1 10.16 14.36 16.91
N SER A 2 11.12 15.18 16.46
CA SER A 2 10.99 16.64 16.57
C SER A 2 9.91 17.13 15.61
N THR A 3 9.13 18.11 16.03
CA THR A 3 8.07 18.74 15.24
C THR A 3 8.56 19.23 13.87
N ASP A 4 9.83 19.62 13.77
CA ASP A 4 10.43 20.17 12.54
C ASP A 4 10.64 19.10 11.46
N THR A 5 10.92 17.86 11.84
CA THR A 5 10.99 16.76 10.86
C THR A 5 9.64 16.48 10.20
N HIS A 6 8.55 16.70 10.94
CA HIS A 6 7.20 16.42 10.48
C HIS A 6 6.70 17.47 9.49
N SER A 7 7.05 18.75 9.67
CA SER A 7 6.69 19.82 8.72
C SER A 7 7.44 19.66 7.39
N THR A 8 8.72 19.28 7.46
CA THR A 8 9.58 19.13 6.28
C THR A 8 9.14 17.93 5.40
N GLU A 9 8.73 16.82 6.03
CA GLU A 9 8.15 15.68 5.30
C GLU A 9 6.80 16.02 4.65
N MET A 10 6.00 16.89 5.27
CA MET A 10 4.68 17.26 4.75
C MET A 10 4.76 18.21 3.54
N GLU A 11 5.73 19.13 3.55
CA GLU A 11 5.97 20.05 2.43
C GLU A 11 6.50 19.35 1.18
N LEU A 12 7.32 18.31 1.33
CA LEU A 12 7.99 17.67 0.20
C LEU A 12 7.05 16.76 -0.62
N TYR A 13 6.02 16.19 0.01
CA TYR A 13 5.19 15.13 -0.61
C TYR A 13 3.71 15.50 -0.75
N GLY A 14 3.31 16.67 -0.25
CA GLY A 14 1.92 17.18 -0.34
C GLY A 14 0.87 16.35 0.41
N VAL A 15 1.24 15.21 1.00
CA VAL A 15 0.37 14.32 1.76
C VAL A 15 1.07 13.82 3.01
N ASP A 16 0.45 14.05 4.16
CA ASP A 16 0.90 13.54 5.45
C ASP A 16 0.77 12.01 5.50
N PRO A 17 1.84 11.25 5.81
CA PRO A 17 1.79 9.80 6.05
C PRO A 17 0.73 9.39 7.09
N GLY A 18 0.39 10.29 8.03
CA GLY A 18 -0.70 10.11 8.98
C GLY A 18 -2.07 9.95 8.32
N VAL A 19 -2.36 10.72 7.27
CA VAL A 19 -3.61 10.63 6.50
C VAL A 19 -3.70 9.30 5.77
N ILE A 20 -2.60 8.86 5.16
CA ILE A 20 -2.55 7.55 4.47
C ILE A 20 -2.78 6.42 5.47
N ARG A 21 -2.15 6.48 6.65
CA ARG A 21 -2.39 5.51 7.73
C ARG A 21 -3.87 5.49 8.13
N LEU A 22 -4.49 6.65 8.32
CA LEU A 22 -5.90 6.76 8.70
C LEU A 22 -6.81 6.14 7.63
N ILE A 23 -6.60 6.47 6.35
CA ILE A 23 -7.33 5.88 5.23
C ILE A 23 -7.18 4.36 5.25
N MET A 24 -5.95 3.85 5.37
CA MET A 24 -5.71 2.41 5.37
C MET A 24 -6.34 1.71 6.58
N ILE A 25 -6.38 2.32 7.76
CA ILE A 25 -7.06 1.76 8.94
C ILE A 25 -8.57 1.69 8.69
N ILE A 26 -9.18 2.78 8.22
CA ILE A 26 -10.61 2.83 7.88
C ILE A 26 -10.92 1.72 6.88
N VAL A 27 -10.15 1.66 5.80
CA VAL A 27 -10.31 0.61 4.78
C VAL A 27 -10.09 -0.77 5.37
N THR A 28 -9.13 -1.00 6.26
CA THR A 28 -8.89 -2.33 6.86
C THR A 28 -10.05 -2.76 7.77
N VAL A 29 -10.58 -1.84 8.59
CA VAL A 29 -11.70 -2.10 9.50
C VAL A 29 -12.99 -2.37 8.72
N PHE A 30 -13.19 -1.67 7.60
CA PHE A 30 -14.36 -1.82 6.74
C PHE A 30 -14.16 -2.81 5.57
N SER A 31 -12.93 -3.26 5.25
CA SER A 31 -12.67 -4.27 4.21
C SER A 31 -13.30 -5.63 4.50
N PRO A 32 -13.47 -6.11 5.75
CA PRO A 32 -14.27 -7.31 5.99
C PRO A 32 -15.76 -7.12 5.66
N LEU A 33 -16.22 -5.93 5.24
CA LEU A 33 -17.55 -5.76 4.60
C LEU A 33 -17.66 -6.45 3.24
N GLY A 34 -16.55 -6.91 2.65
CA GLY A 34 -16.50 -7.50 1.31
C GLY A 34 -17.01 -8.94 1.21
N PHE A 35 -17.51 -9.56 2.28
CA PHE A 35 -18.10 -10.90 2.19
C PHE A 35 -19.52 -10.80 1.62
N ILE A 36 -19.66 -11.10 0.33
CA ILE A 36 -20.97 -11.28 -0.30
C ILE A 36 -21.32 -12.76 -0.19
N PRO A 37 -22.29 -13.17 0.66
CA PRO A 37 -22.76 -14.55 0.63
C PRO A 37 -23.48 -14.80 -0.69
N VAL A 38 -22.87 -15.59 -1.59
CA VAL A 38 -23.43 -15.84 -2.93
C VAL A 38 -24.59 -16.86 -2.89
N GLU A 39 -24.68 -17.71 -1.87
CA GLU A 39 -25.63 -18.85 -1.88
C GLU A 39 -26.42 -19.09 -0.57
N ASN A 40 -26.53 -18.12 0.34
CA ASN A 40 -27.37 -18.30 1.54
C ASN A 40 -28.82 -17.85 1.31
N TYR A 41 -29.53 -18.53 0.41
CA TYR A 41 -30.99 -18.47 0.29
C TYR A 41 -31.70 -19.55 1.16
N GLY A 42 -30.99 -20.21 2.09
CA GLY A 42 -31.49 -21.42 2.77
C GLY A 42 -31.65 -21.35 4.30
N MET A 43 -32.89 -21.60 4.74
CA MET A 43 -33.39 -22.08 6.04
C MET A 43 -33.67 -21.10 7.20
N PHE A 44 -32.89 -20.04 7.41
CA PHE A 44 -33.22 -19.01 8.41
C PHE A 44 -33.21 -17.62 7.76
N GLY A 45 -34.29 -17.28 7.05
CA GLY A 45 -34.47 -16.09 6.21
C GLY A 45 -34.37 -14.72 6.90
N VAL A 46 -33.38 -14.51 7.76
CA VAL A 46 -33.19 -13.32 8.60
C VAL A 46 -31.81 -12.68 8.42
N PHE A 47 -30.87 -13.29 7.71
CA PHE A 47 -29.51 -12.73 7.60
C PHE A 47 -29.36 -11.73 6.44
N ASN A 48 -30.23 -10.70 6.41
CA ASN A 48 -29.90 -9.37 5.89
C ASN A 48 -29.00 -8.63 6.90
N VAL A 49 -28.03 -9.34 7.48
CA VAL A 49 -27.07 -8.73 8.40
C VAL A 49 -26.05 -8.00 7.54
N LEU A 50 -25.83 -6.72 7.84
CA LEU A 50 -24.80 -5.91 7.20
C LEU A 50 -23.53 -6.78 7.02
N PRO A 51 -22.99 -6.91 5.80
CA PRO A 51 -21.86 -7.78 5.49
C PRO A 51 -20.67 -7.69 6.47
N GLY A 52 -20.50 -6.54 7.12
CA GLY A 52 -19.44 -6.29 8.10
C GLY A 52 -19.68 -6.91 9.47
N ILE A 53 -20.92 -6.94 9.94
CA ILE A 53 -21.27 -7.64 11.18
C ILE A 53 -21.08 -9.15 10.96
N TYR A 54 -21.42 -9.64 9.76
CA TYR A 54 -21.19 -11.03 9.37
C TYR A 54 -19.68 -11.36 9.32
N GLY A 55 -18.86 -10.51 8.69
CA GLY A 55 -17.40 -10.68 8.68
C GLY A 55 -16.78 -10.70 10.08
N LEU A 56 -17.18 -9.77 10.96
CA LEU A 56 -16.72 -9.72 12.35
C LEU A 56 -17.16 -10.96 13.15
N PHE A 57 -18.39 -11.43 12.93
CA PHE A 57 -18.90 -12.65 13.55
C PHE A 57 -18.04 -13.87 13.18
N TRP A 58 -17.66 -14.03 11.90
CA TRP A 58 -16.80 -15.15 11.48
C TRP A 58 -15.39 -15.08 12.03
N ILE A 59 -14.83 -13.88 12.21
CA ILE A 59 -13.55 -13.70 12.91
C ILE A 59 -13.64 -14.21 14.35
N LEU A 60 -14.75 -13.94 15.06
CA LEU A 60 -14.97 -14.42 16.43
C LEU A 60 -15.22 -15.93 16.49
N VAL A 61 -15.94 -16.49 15.51
CA VAL A 61 -16.28 -17.92 15.47
C VAL A 61 -15.08 -18.78 15.10
N ASN A 62 -14.19 -18.32 14.21
CA ASN A 62 -13.01 -19.07 13.79
C ASN A 62 -11.77 -18.19 13.66
N PRO A 63 -11.22 -17.70 14.79
CA PRO A 63 -10.08 -16.79 14.76
C PRO A 63 -8.86 -17.42 14.09
N PHE A 64 -8.65 -18.73 14.19
CA PHE A 64 -7.49 -19.39 13.59
C PHE A 64 -7.47 -19.34 12.06
N ALA A 65 -8.64 -19.41 11.42
CA ALA A 65 -8.74 -19.29 9.97
C ALA A 65 -8.66 -17.83 9.50
N TYR A 66 -9.32 -16.90 10.21
CA TYR A 66 -9.47 -15.52 9.76
C TYR A 66 -8.37 -14.56 10.24
N LEU A 67 -7.74 -14.82 11.39
CA LEU A 67 -6.69 -13.96 11.93
C LEU A 67 -5.44 -13.91 11.02
N PRO A 68 -4.95 -15.02 10.42
CA PRO A 68 -3.85 -14.96 9.44
C PRO A 68 -4.20 -14.10 8.21
N LEU A 69 -5.45 -14.17 7.75
CA LEU A 69 -5.95 -13.37 6.62
C LEU A 69 -5.96 -11.88 6.97
N CYS A 70 -6.48 -11.53 8.15
CA CYS A 70 -6.44 -10.15 8.66
C CYS A 70 -5.02 -9.64 8.88
N LEU A 71 -4.10 -10.49 9.35
CA LEU A 71 -2.69 -10.11 9.55
C LEU A 71 -2.01 -9.71 8.24
N LEU A 72 -2.28 -10.41 7.14
CA LEU A 72 -1.72 -10.05 5.83
C LEU A 72 -2.22 -8.70 5.34
N ASN A 73 -3.49 -8.41 5.55
CA ASN A 73 -4.07 -7.10 5.27
C ASN A 73 -3.41 -6.00 6.11
N ILE A 74 -3.26 -6.21 7.42
CA ILE A 74 -2.55 -5.26 8.30
C ILE A 74 -1.10 -5.08 7.85
N LEU A 75 -0.43 -6.16 7.44
CA LEU A 75 0.95 -6.12 6.94
C LEU A 75 1.07 -5.28 5.67
N TYR A 76 0.12 -5.41 4.74
CA TYR A 76 0.07 -4.58 3.54
C TYR A 76 -0.14 -3.10 3.86
N ALA A 77 -1.11 -2.76 4.72
CA ALA A 77 -1.32 -1.38 5.18
C ALA A 77 -0.05 -0.80 5.83
N HIS A 78 0.58 -1.57 6.71
CA HIS A 78 1.82 -1.17 7.39
C HIS A 78 2.96 -0.90 6.40
N ARG A 79 3.07 -1.71 5.36
CA ARG A 79 4.09 -1.55 4.32
C ARG A 79 3.84 -0.36 3.42
N LEU A 80 2.58 -0.09 3.08
CA LEU A 80 2.20 1.12 2.36
C LEU A 80 2.55 2.37 3.17
N VAL A 81 2.22 2.40 4.46
CA VAL A 81 2.59 3.52 5.34
C VAL A 81 4.11 3.69 5.41
N ARG A 82 4.87 2.59 5.53
CA ARG A 82 6.34 2.66 5.52
C ARG A 82 6.92 3.16 4.20
N TYR A 83 6.27 2.90 3.07
CA TYR A 83 6.68 3.45 1.78
C TYR A 83 6.57 4.98 1.78
N TYR A 84 5.45 5.54 2.24
CA TYR A 84 5.30 7.00 2.36
C TYR A 84 6.17 7.64 3.44
N GLN A 85 6.69 6.85 4.38
CA GLN A 85 7.73 7.28 5.32
C GLN A 85 9.16 7.15 4.75
N ALA A 86 9.31 6.83 3.46
CA ALA A 86 10.60 6.55 2.80
C ALA A 86 11.41 5.39 3.43
N ARG A 87 10.75 4.46 4.14
CA ARG A 87 11.38 3.31 4.81
C ARG A 87 11.24 2.00 4.04
N SER A 88 10.53 2.00 2.92
CA SER A 88 10.26 0.82 2.09
C SER A 88 10.29 1.20 0.62
N SER A 89 10.64 0.25 -0.25
CA SER A 89 10.54 0.42 -1.70
C SER A 89 9.13 0.18 -2.21
N ARG A 90 8.82 0.75 -3.38
CA ARG A 90 7.55 0.55 -4.09
C ARG A 90 7.33 -0.93 -4.44
N ASP A 91 8.38 -1.63 -4.90
CA ASP A 91 8.32 -3.05 -5.24
C ASP A 91 7.97 -3.93 -4.05
N SER A 92 8.49 -3.59 -2.85
CA SER A 92 8.13 -4.32 -1.63
C SER A 92 6.64 -4.15 -1.28
N VAL A 93 6.04 -2.98 -1.55
CA VAL A 93 4.61 -2.77 -1.35
C VAL A 93 3.80 -3.60 -2.34
N TYR A 94 4.20 -3.64 -3.62
CA TYR A 94 3.54 -4.48 -4.62
C TYR A 94 3.60 -5.96 -4.27
N LEU A 95 4.78 -6.46 -3.90
CA LEU A 95 4.95 -7.86 -3.54
C LEU A 95 4.08 -8.24 -2.35
N ILE A 96 4.06 -7.43 -1.29
CA ILE A 96 3.27 -7.72 -0.10
C ILE A 96 1.77 -7.59 -0.36
N GLY A 97 1.35 -6.64 -1.20
CA GLY A 97 -0.04 -6.53 -1.62
C GLY A 97 -0.50 -7.68 -2.50
N LEU A 98 0.37 -8.16 -3.39
CA LEU A 98 0.07 -9.33 -4.21
C LEU A 98 0.00 -10.59 -3.35
N LEU A 99 0.90 -10.73 -2.37
CA LEU A 99 0.87 -11.80 -1.37
C LEU A 99 -0.41 -11.74 -0.52
N SER A 100 -0.88 -10.54 -0.14
CA SER A 100 -2.10 -10.37 0.65
C SER A 100 -3.37 -10.75 -0.12
N ILE A 101 -3.33 -10.83 -1.45
CA ILE A 101 -4.43 -11.38 -2.26
C ILE A 101 -4.22 -12.86 -2.50
N MET A 102 -3.05 -13.25 -3.01
CA MET A 102 -2.80 -14.61 -3.47
C MET A 102 -2.95 -15.64 -2.35
N LEU A 103 -2.45 -15.34 -1.16
CA LEU A 103 -2.43 -16.30 -0.06
C LEU A 103 -3.86 -16.63 0.43
N PRO A 104 -4.75 -15.65 0.70
CA PRO A 104 -6.18 -15.92 0.90
C PRO A 104 -6.81 -16.75 -0.20
N THR A 105 -6.55 -16.39 -1.46
CA THR A 105 -7.12 -17.09 -2.61
C THR A 105 -6.71 -18.55 -2.66
N VAL A 106 -5.43 -18.86 -2.46
CA VAL A 106 -4.90 -20.24 -2.45
C VAL A 106 -5.49 -21.04 -1.29
N ILE A 107 -5.60 -20.45 -0.09
CA ILE A 107 -6.21 -21.10 1.07
C ILE A 107 -7.68 -21.45 0.78
N ILE A 108 -8.44 -20.50 0.22
CA ILE A 108 -9.86 -20.71 -0.11
C ILE A 108 -10.00 -21.83 -1.15
N LEU A 109 -9.19 -21.80 -2.22
CA LEU A 109 -9.20 -22.85 -3.25
C LEU A 109 -8.82 -24.22 -2.70
N TYR A 110 -7.87 -24.27 -1.75
CA TYR A 110 -7.46 -25.50 -1.09
C TYR A 110 -8.60 -26.08 -0.21
N ILE A 111 -9.21 -25.25 0.63
CA ILE A 111 -10.36 -25.65 1.47
C ILE A 111 -11.52 -26.11 0.56
N PHE A 112 -11.77 -25.40 -0.53
CA PHE A 112 -12.77 -25.79 -1.52
C PHE A 112 -12.52 -27.20 -2.09
N GLY A 113 -11.28 -27.48 -2.51
CA GLY A 113 -10.90 -28.80 -3.02
C GLY A 113 -11.08 -29.94 -2.00
N MET A 114 -10.97 -29.65 -0.70
CA MET A 114 -11.16 -30.65 0.35
C MET A 114 -12.62 -30.90 0.75
N PHE A 115 -13.45 -29.85 0.80
CA PHE A 115 -14.81 -29.94 1.35
C PHE A 115 -15.93 -29.93 0.30
N GLY A 116 -15.62 -29.64 -0.97
CA GLY A 116 -16.54 -29.78 -2.10
C GLY A 116 -17.76 -28.84 -2.08
N SER A 117 -17.79 -27.85 -1.19
CA SER A 117 -18.92 -26.92 -1.01
C SER A 117 -18.61 -25.53 -1.56
N PHE A 118 -19.54 -24.98 -2.34
CA PHE A 118 -19.46 -23.70 -3.06
C PHE A 118 -19.84 -22.48 -2.22
N VAL A 119 -19.42 -22.40 -0.96
CA VAL A 119 -19.54 -21.13 -0.23
C VAL A 119 -18.38 -20.23 -0.69
N ILE A 120 -18.59 -19.54 -1.82
CA ILE A 120 -17.66 -18.55 -2.36
C ILE A 120 -17.67 -17.30 -1.46
N LEU A 121 -16.96 -17.39 -0.34
CA LEU A 121 -16.63 -16.25 0.52
C LEU A 121 -15.34 -15.63 -0.01
N TYR A 122 -15.47 -14.75 -1.00
CA TYR A 122 -14.32 -13.98 -1.48
C TYR A 122 -14.25 -12.66 -0.70
N PRO A 123 -13.17 -12.41 0.07
CA PRO A 123 -12.91 -11.05 0.51
C PRO A 123 -12.59 -10.22 -0.74
N ILE A 124 -13.44 -9.23 -1.05
CA ILE A 124 -13.09 -8.27 -2.11
C ILE A 124 -11.78 -7.60 -1.68
N PRO A 125 -10.72 -7.60 -2.52
CA PRO A 125 -9.42 -7.04 -2.16
C PRO A 125 -9.44 -5.51 -2.23
N MET A 126 -10.44 -4.88 -1.63
CA MET A 126 -10.65 -3.43 -1.62
C MET A 126 -9.43 -2.71 -1.05
N GLN A 127 -8.84 -3.27 0.00
CA GLN A 127 -7.65 -2.69 0.61
C GLN A 127 -6.47 -2.64 -0.35
N PHE A 128 -6.25 -3.70 -1.13
CA PHE A 128 -5.21 -3.73 -2.15
C PHE A 128 -5.49 -2.74 -3.28
N LEU A 129 -6.74 -2.69 -3.77
CA LEU A 129 -7.14 -1.76 -4.83
C LEU A 129 -6.95 -0.31 -4.41
N ILE A 130 -7.40 0.05 -3.21
CA ILE A 130 -7.24 1.41 -2.66
C ILE A 130 -5.77 1.72 -2.44
N GLY A 131 -4.98 0.78 -1.89
CA GLY A 131 -3.55 0.94 -1.75
C GLY A 131 -2.82 1.15 -3.08
N LEU A 132 -3.24 0.44 -4.14
CA LEU A 132 -2.75 0.62 -5.50
C LEU A 132 -3.08 2.00 -6.08
N ILE A 133 -4.32 2.46 -5.88
CA ILE A 133 -4.78 3.78 -6.33
C ILE A 133 -3.95 4.86 -5.63
N ILE A 134 -3.79 4.77 -4.31
CA ILE A 134 -2.95 5.68 -3.52
C ILE A 134 -1.52 5.70 -4.09
N LEU A 135 -0.91 4.52 -4.26
CA LEU A 135 0.46 4.39 -4.74
C LEU A 135 0.70 4.95 -6.16
N HIS A 136 -0.32 4.96 -7.01
CA HIS A 136 -0.23 5.49 -8.38
C HIS A 136 -0.64 6.95 -8.50
N ARG A 137 -1.55 7.43 -7.64
CA ARG A 137 -2.08 8.80 -7.70
C ARG A 137 -1.31 9.77 -6.82
N ILE A 138 -0.77 9.30 -5.71
CA ILE A 138 0.00 10.10 -4.78
C ILE A 138 1.45 9.72 -4.98
N GLU A 139 2.22 10.63 -5.58
CA GLU A 139 3.66 10.48 -5.76
C GLU A 139 4.29 10.24 -4.39
N GLY A 140 4.92 9.07 -4.22
CA GLY A 140 5.61 8.74 -3.00
C GLY A 140 6.97 9.42 -2.93
N PRO A 141 7.60 9.43 -1.75
CA PRO A 141 9.01 9.77 -1.67
C PRO A 141 9.78 8.83 -2.59
N GLU A 142 10.32 9.36 -3.70
CA GLU A 142 11.43 8.67 -4.33
C GLU A 142 12.47 8.52 -3.23
N ALA A 143 12.85 7.26 -2.92
CA ALA A 143 13.79 7.01 -1.85
C ALA A 143 15.09 7.72 -2.19
N ILE A 144 15.24 8.94 -1.66
CA ILE A 144 16.44 9.72 -1.79
C ILE A 144 17.45 8.91 -1.01
N SER A 145 18.36 8.25 -1.71
CA SER A 145 19.29 7.32 -1.08
C SER A 145 19.97 8.05 0.09
N PRO A 146 20.30 7.38 1.21
CA PRO A 146 20.91 8.02 2.39
C PRO A 146 22.22 8.76 2.09
N TRP A 147 22.76 8.58 0.88
CA TRP A 147 23.85 9.35 0.32
C TRP A 147 23.41 10.72 -0.21
N SER A 148 22.18 11.19 -0.04
CA SER A 148 21.70 12.46 -0.62
C SER A 148 22.37 13.71 -0.04
N GLY A 149 23.09 13.58 1.08
CA GLY A 149 24.00 14.61 1.59
C GLY A 149 25.39 14.59 0.93
N MET A 150 25.78 13.48 0.30
CA MET A 150 26.85 13.47 -0.69
C MET A 150 26.21 13.84 -2.02
N ARG A 151 26.66 14.94 -2.62
CA ARG A 151 26.31 15.35 -3.99
C ARG A 151 26.30 14.11 -4.89
N LEU A 152 25.11 13.54 -5.12
CA LEU A 152 24.97 12.26 -5.79
C LEU A 152 25.18 12.59 -7.25
N ASN A 153 26.41 12.42 -7.72
CA ASN A 153 26.79 12.67 -9.09
C ASN A 153 26.02 11.67 -9.97
N LEU A 154 24.77 11.99 -10.31
CA LEU A 154 23.85 11.17 -11.10
C LEU A 154 24.23 11.18 -12.60
N SER A 155 25.39 11.74 -12.96
CA SER A 155 25.88 11.78 -14.34
C SER A 155 25.99 10.38 -14.96
N TRP A 156 26.32 9.36 -14.16
CA TRP A 156 26.40 7.97 -14.62
C TRP A 156 25.03 7.28 -14.74
N TRP A 157 24.00 7.72 -14.02
CA TRP A 157 22.64 7.14 -14.09
C TRP A 157 21.81 7.77 -15.22
N LYS A 158 22.04 9.05 -15.55
CA LYS A 158 21.31 9.77 -16.62
C LYS A 158 21.75 9.39 -18.05
N TRP A 159 22.62 8.39 -18.24
CA TRP A 159 23.19 8.05 -19.55
C TRP A 159 22.18 7.54 -20.61
N ARG A 160 20.94 7.20 -20.23
CA ARG A 160 19.92 6.66 -21.17
C ARG A 160 18.67 7.51 -21.36
N GLN A 161 18.48 8.58 -20.59
CA GLN A 161 17.31 9.43 -20.72
C GLN A 161 17.72 10.72 -21.45
N PRO A 162 17.12 11.07 -22.61
CA PRO A 162 17.38 12.36 -23.23
C PRO A 162 17.00 13.44 -22.21
N LYS A 163 17.96 14.33 -21.86
CA LYS A 163 17.74 15.46 -20.94
C LYS A 163 16.45 16.17 -21.35
N ARG A 164 15.44 16.22 -20.46
CA ARG A 164 14.32 17.14 -20.64
C ARG A 164 14.87 18.56 -20.57
N LYS A 165 14.33 19.44 -21.43
CA LYS A 165 14.79 20.83 -21.55
C LYS A 165 14.62 21.63 -20.24
N ASP A 166 13.74 21.14 -19.37
CA ASP A 166 13.33 21.80 -18.12
C ASP A 166 13.94 21.13 -16.88
N ASP A 167 14.82 20.13 -17.05
CA ASP A 167 15.55 19.53 -15.93
C ASP A 167 16.53 20.57 -15.35
N TRP A 168 16.30 20.97 -14.11
CA TRP A 168 17.20 21.84 -13.36
C TRP A 168 18.61 21.21 -13.29
N ASP A 169 19.62 21.96 -13.74
CA ASP A 169 21.03 21.53 -13.69
C ASP A 169 21.69 22.14 -12.44
N PRO A 170 21.98 21.35 -11.39
CA PRO A 170 22.61 21.86 -10.16
C PRO A 170 23.97 22.52 -10.38
N PHE A 171 24.60 22.26 -11.52
CA PHE A 171 25.94 22.75 -11.84
C PHE A 171 25.90 23.94 -12.81
N ALA A 172 24.73 24.48 -13.14
CA ALA A 172 24.62 25.63 -14.02
C ALA A 172 25.27 26.89 -13.42
N GLU A 173 25.19 27.05 -12.10
CA GLU A 173 25.80 28.17 -11.38
C GLU A 173 27.33 28.00 -11.27
N GLU A 174 27.81 26.83 -10.83
CA GLU A 174 29.26 26.54 -10.78
C GLU A 174 29.93 26.65 -12.16
N LYS A 175 29.22 26.29 -13.24
CA LYS A 175 29.73 26.50 -14.61
C LYS A 175 29.83 27.97 -14.99
N LYS A 176 28.86 28.81 -14.61
CA LYS A 176 28.94 30.25 -14.87
C LYS A 176 30.15 30.85 -14.16
N ASP A 177 30.36 30.48 -12.90
CA ASP A 177 31.49 30.97 -12.11
C ASP A 177 32.84 30.55 -12.72
N SER A 178 32.94 29.32 -13.27
CA SER A 178 34.16 28.86 -13.94
C SER A 178 34.46 29.62 -15.24
N ILE A 179 33.43 30.03 -15.98
CA ILE A 179 33.59 30.76 -17.26
C ILE A 179 33.96 32.23 -17.02
N GLU A 180 33.50 32.83 -15.92
CA GLU A 180 33.86 34.21 -15.55
C GLU A 180 35.27 34.32 -14.95
N SER A 181 35.88 33.19 -14.56
CA SER A 181 37.22 33.14 -13.96
C SER A 181 38.37 32.93 -14.94
N GLU A 182 38.08 32.73 -16.24
CA GLU A 182 39.06 32.64 -17.35
C GLU A 182 39.12 33.95 -18.15
#